data_AF-A0AAV1Q7S3-F1
#
_entry.id   AF-A0AAV1Q7S3-F1
#
_cell.length_a   1.000
_cell.length_b   1.000
_cell.length_c   1.000
_cell.angle_alpha   90.00
_cell.angle_beta   90.00
_cell.angle_gamma   90.00
#
_symmetry.space_group_name_H-M   'P 1'
#
loop_
_entity.id
_entity.type
_entity.pdbx_description
1 polymer ?
#
loop_
_entity_poly.entity_id
_entity_poly.type
_entity_poly.pdbx_seq_one_letter_code
_entity_poly.pdbx_strand_id
1 'polypeptide(L)'
;MKVLVVFLLVVLDSSLTEGRIVSKCELRDEMMRAMSTVSQRAKQKGLTAENLLAKIVCHVEEWAGFNTSAVYQLNPTTENHPRRGKREVHSAGVFGLAKQASHFRTTQNPPTPTTRPAPPDEEVWTLYGLFQLSNHLVCSDGITPSPNICNIDCNNLVDDNISDDITCVLKILTNLVENGFSASHWDEFRKMIRIILQEECRDKQFSVYFAECS
;
A
#
# COMPACT_ATOMS: atom_id res chain seq x y z
N MET A 1 -38.91 30.21 -38.76
CA MET A 1 -38.44 29.79 -37.41
C MET A 1 -37.07 29.15 -37.60
N LYS A 2 -36.01 29.71 -37.03
CA LYS A 2 -34.66 29.12 -37.08
C LYS A 2 -34.50 28.25 -35.84
N VAL A 3 -34.49 26.93 -36.01
CA VAL A 3 -34.21 26.00 -34.92
C VAL A 3 -32.70 25.92 -34.77
N LEU A 4 -32.17 26.56 -33.73
CA LEU A 4 -30.77 26.42 -33.33
C LEU A 4 -30.62 25.06 -32.65
N VAL A 5 -30.00 24.12 -33.35
CA VAL A 5 -29.57 22.84 -32.77
C VAL A 5 -28.25 23.11 -32.04
N VAL A 6 -28.34 23.22 -30.72
CA VAL A 6 -27.16 23.29 -29.85
C VAL A 6 -26.72 21.85 -29.60
N PHE A 7 -25.62 21.43 -30.24
CA PHE A 7 -24.94 20.19 -29.90
C PHE A 7 -24.23 20.39 -28.56
N LEU A 8 -24.83 19.88 -27.47
CA LEU A 8 -24.15 19.67 -26.20
C LEU A 8 -23.16 18.51 -26.40
N LEU A 9 -21.91 18.83 -26.74
CA LEU A 9 -20.82 17.89 -26.60
C LEU A 9 -20.54 17.73 -25.11
N VAL A 10 -21.20 16.74 -24.50
CA VAL A 10 -20.81 16.24 -23.18
C VAL A 10 -19.49 15.51 -23.39
N VAL A 11 -18.38 16.23 -23.21
CA VAL A 11 -17.07 15.60 -23.02
C VAL A 11 -17.12 15.00 -21.62
N LEU A 12 -17.43 13.71 -21.55
CA LEU A 12 -17.07 12.90 -20.40
C LEU A 12 -15.55 12.82 -20.45
N ASP A 13 -14.87 13.81 -19.83
CA ASP A 13 -13.47 13.68 -19.44
C ASP A 13 -13.41 12.51 -18.47
N SER A 14 -13.27 11.32 -19.03
CA SER A 14 -12.82 10.16 -18.30
C SER A 14 -11.36 10.50 -18.03
N SER A 15 -11.06 11.08 -16.88
CA SER A 15 -9.68 11.14 -16.39
C SER A 15 -9.20 9.70 -16.39
N LEU A 16 -8.49 9.28 -17.45
CA LEU A 16 -7.68 8.09 -17.37
C LEU A 16 -6.71 8.39 -16.23
N THR A 17 -6.90 7.72 -15.11
CA THR A 17 -5.91 7.65 -14.04
C THR A 17 -4.72 6.89 -14.61
N GLU A 18 -3.91 7.58 -15.39
CA GLU A 18 -2.72 7.03 -16.03
C GLU A 18 -1.62 7.05 -14.97
N GLY A 19 -1.29 5.89 -14.39
CA GLY A 19 -0.19 5.81 -13.44
C GLY A 19 1.18 5.83 -14.09
N ARG A 20 2.20 6.00 -13.25
CA ARG A 20 3.60 5.99 -13.68
C ARG A 20 4.51 5.31 -12.66
N ILE A 21 5.75 5.06 -13.09
CA ILE A 21 6.83 4.66 -12.18
C ILE A 21 7.56 5.92 -11.71
N VAL A 22 7.63 6.11 -10.39
CA VAL A 22 8.39 7.19 -9.75
C VAL A 22 9.81 6.69 -9.47
N SER A 23 10.84 7.51 -9.67
CA SER A 23 12.19 7.06 -9.28
C SER A 23 12.40 7.16 -7.77
N LYS A 24 13.30 6.32 -7.21
CA LYS A 24 13.72 6.38 -5.79
C LYS A 24 14.17 7.79 -5.37
N CYS A 25 14.88 8.48 -6.26
CA CYS A 25 15.45 9.80 -6.00
C CYS A 25 14.42 10.92 -6.14
N GLU A 26 13.53 10.83 -7.12
CA GLU A 26 12.39 11.76 -7.27
C GLU A 26 11.49 11.70 -6.03
N LEU A 27 11.12 10.49 -5.58
CA LEU A 27 10.28 10.34 -4.40
C LEU A 27 10.95 10.88 -3.13
N ARG A 28 12.27 10.63 -2.97
CA ARG A 28 13.07 11.23 -1.90
C ARG A 28 12.95 12.75 -1.91
N ASP A 29 13.14 13.37 -3.07
CA ASP A 29 13.19 14.83 -3.20
C ASP A 29 11.82 15.48 -2.94
N GLU A 30 10.76 14.91 -3.48
CA GLU A 30 9.38 15.38 -3.24
C GLU A 30 8.99 15.25 -1.76
N MET A 31 9.26 14.10 -1.15
CA MET A 31 8.94 13.89 0.26
C MET A 31 9.79 14.78 1.17
N MET A 32 11.08 14.94 0.90
CA MET A 32 11.95 15.81 1.69
C MET A 32 11.49 17.27 1.62
N ARG A 33 11.07 17.72 0.44
CA ARG A 33 10.46 19.05 0.25
C ARG A 33 9.20 19.21 1.10
N ALA A 34 8.31 18.22 1.07
CA ALA A 34 7.06 18.27 1.82
C ALA A 34 7.28 18.19 3.36
N MET A 35 8.22 17.35 3.82
CA MET A 35 8.57 17.22 5.25
C MET A 35 9.20 18.48 5.84
N SER A 36 9.96 19.25 5.05
CA SER A 36 10.55 20.52 5.49
C SER A 36 9.49 21.54 5.95
N THR A 37 8.31 21.50 5.34
CA THR A 37 7.16 22.33 5.71
C THR A 37 6.55 21.90 7.05
N VAL A 38 6.59 20.60 7.37
CA VAL A 38 5.96 20.01 8.56
C VAL A 38 6.89 20.04 9.79
N SER A 39 8.21 19.99 9.59
CA SER A 39 9.24 19.90 10.65
C SER A 39 9.24 21.07 11.65
N GLN A 40 8.49 22.14 11.42
CA GLN A 40 8.33 23.26 12.38
C GLN A 40 7.63 22.83 13.69
N ARG A 41 6.92 21.69 13.74
CA ARG A 41 6.06 21.33 14.88
C ARG A 41 6.40 20.06 15.65
N ALA A 42 7.41 19.27 15.28
CA ALA A 42 7.67 17.98 15.93
C ALA A 42 9.15 17.78 16.28
N LYS A 43 9.51 17.98 17.56
CA LYS A 43 10.74 17.41 18.14
C LYS A 43 10.40 16.07 18.77
N GLN A 44 10.61 14.97 18.05
CA GLN A 44 10.60 13.64 18.66
C GLN A 44 12.02 13.17 19.01
N LYS A 45 12.12 12.45 20.12
CA LYS A 45 13.37 11.94 20.69
C LYS A 45 13.66 10.58 20.06
N GLY A 46 14.62 10.51 19.14
CA GLY A 46 15.26 9.25 18.72
C GLY A 46 15.09 8.80 17.26
N LEU A 47 14.21 9.42 16.46
CA LEU A 47 14.10 9.15 15.01
C LEU A 47 14.27 10.47 14.24
N THR A 48 15.26 10.55 13.36
CA THR A 48 15.42 11.73 12.49
C THR A 48 14.40 11.69 11.36
N ALA A 49 13.93 12.85 10.92
CA ALA A 49 13.01 12.96 9.77
C ALA A 49 13.58 12.26 8.52
N GLU A 50 14.90 12.34 8.33
CA GLU A 50 15.62 11.69 7.24
C GLU A 50 15.56 10.15 7.32
N ASN A 51 15.84 9.56 8.49
CA ASN A 51 15.78 8.10 8.62
C ASN A 51 14.33 7.59 8.53
N LEU A 52 13.35 8.37 8.99
CA LEU A 52 11.94 8.06 8.74
C LEU A 52 11.63 8.07 7.25
N LEU A 53 12.14 9.05 6.49
CA LEU A 53 11.97 9.10 5.05
C LEU A 53 12.54 7.85 4.36
N ALA A 54 13.73 7.41 4.75
CA ALA A 54 14.33 6.19 4.20
C ALA A 54 13.45 4.94 4.43
N LYS A 55 12.80 4.86 5.59
CA LYS A 55 11.88 3.75 5.92
C LYS A 55 10.63 3.78 5.05
N ILE A 56 10.02 4.96 4.86
CA ILE A 56 8.82 5.11 4.04
C ILE A 56 9.13 4.79 2.58
N VAL A 57 10.23 5.29 2.03
CA VAL A 57 10.61 5.00 0.64
C VAL A 57 10.99 3.52 0.46
N CYS A 58 11.56 2.87 1.47
CA CYS A 58 11.75 1.43 1.47
C CYS A 58 10.41 0.67 1.44
N HIS A 59 9.40 1.11 2.19
CA HIS A 59 8.05 0.53 2.12
C HIS A 59 7.47 0.60 0.70
N VAL A 60 7.61 1.75 0.04
CA VAL A 60 7.21 1.93 -1.37
C VAL A 60 7.95 0.98 -2.31
N GLU A 61 9.27 0.81 -2.12
CA GLU A 61 10.08 -0.11 -2.93
C GLU A 61 9.60 -1.56 -2.78
N GLU A 62 9.37 -2.01 -1.55
CA GLU A 62 8.98 -3.40 -1.25
C GLU A 62 7.57 -3.74 -1.74
N TRP A 63 6.62 -2.81 -1.58
CA TRP A 63 5.22 -3.09 -1.92
C TRP A 63 4.83 -2.66 -3.34
N ALA A 64 5.06 -1.40 -3.68
CA ALA A 64 4.60 -0.84 -4.95
C ALA A 64 5.64 -0.99 -6.06
N GLY A 65 6.91 -1.22 -5.73
CA GLY A 65 7.99 -1.14 -6.71
C GLY A 65 8.02 0.21 -7.42
N PHE A 66 7.65 1.27 -6.68
CA PHE A 66 7.46 2.64 -7.16
C PHE A 66 6.37 2.86 -8.23
N ASN A 67 5.47 1.91 -8.44
CA ASN A 67 4.33 2.07 -9.35
C ASN A 67 3.18 2.82 -8.66
N THR A 68 2.77 3.98 -9.19
CA THR A 68 1.67 4.76 -8.60
C THR A 68 0.33 4.07 -8.76
N SER A 69 0.08 3.28 -9.81
CA SER A 69 -1.18 2.51 -9.94
C SER A 69 -1.19 1.16 -9.20
N ALA A 70 -0.30 0.96 -8.23
CA ALA A 70 -0.25 -0.29 -7.48
C ALA A 70 -1.48 -0.48 -6.57
N VAL A 71 -2.18 -1.61 -6.70
CA VAL A 71 -3.32 -1.96 -5.85
C VAL A 71 -3.16 -3.38 -5.32
N TYR A 72 -3.32 -3.58 -4.01
CA TYR A 72 -3.18 -4.88 -3.37
C TYR A 72 -4.31 -5.17 -2.40
N GLN A 73 -4.77 -6.42 -2.37
CA GLN A 73 -5.72 -6.89 -1.36
C GLN A 73 -4.96 -7.58 -0.23
N LEU A 74 -5.23 -7.13 1.00
CA LEU A 74 -4.65 -7.66 2.22
C LEU A 74 -5.76 -8.27 3.07
N ASN A 75 -5.58 -9.53 3.46
CA ASN A 75 -6.44 -10.14 4.46
C ASN A 75 -5.78 -9.97 5.85
N PRO A 76 -6.29 -9.08 6.71
CA PRO A 76 -5.64 -8.73 7.97
C PRO A 76 -5.72 -9.86 9.01
N THR A 77 -6.56 -10.88 8.82
CA THR A 77 -6.66 -12.03 9.72
C THR A 77 -5.50 -13.02 9.56
N THR A 78 -4.84 -13.01 8.41
CA THR A 78 -3.59 -13.72 8.17
C THR A 78 -2.44 -12.72 8.31
N GLU A 79 -1.90 -12.57 9.52
CA GLU A 79 -0.60 -11.91 9.77
C GLU A 79 0.53 -12.72 9.11
N ASN A 80 0.57 -12.72 7.78
CA ASN A 80 1.72 -13.10 6.97
C ASN A 80 1.81 -12.05 5.87
N HIS A 81 2.77 -11.13 6.03
CA HIS A 81 3.16 -10.16 5.02
C HIS A 81 3.13 -10.80 3.61
N PRO A 82 2.56 -10.15 2.59
CA PRO A 82 2.64 -10.62 1.21
C PRO A 82 4.11 -10.63 0.78
N ARG A 83 4.77 -11.78 0.91
CA ARG A 83 6.10 -11.99 0.36
C ARG A 83 5.98 -11.95 -1.16
N ARG A 84 6.42 -10.85 -1.78
CA ARG A 84 6.67 -10.85 -3.22
C ARG A 84 7.81 -11.84 -3.49
N GLY A 85 7.46 -12.98 -4.06
CA GLY A 85 8.41 -14.01 -4.45
C GLY A 85 9.50 -13.42 -5.33
N LYS A 86 10.73 -13.41 -4.81
CA LYS A 86 11.94 -13.17 -5.59
C LYS A 86 11.94 -14.20 -6.71
N ARG A 87 11.89 -13.75 -7.98
CA ARG A 87 12.13 -14.63 -9.13
C ARG A 87 13.54 -15.20 -8.99
N GLU A 88 13.65 -16.44 -8.55
CA GLU A 88 14.90 -17.18 -8.62
C GLU A 88 15.14 -17.54 -10.09
N VAL A 89 16.13 -16.89 -10.69
CA VAL A 89 16.70 -17.32 -11.96
C VAL A 89 17.51 -18.58 -11.65
N HIS A 90 16.90 -19.76 -11.81
CA HIS A 90 17.62 -21.03 -11.70
C HIS A 90 18.44 -21.27 -12.96
N SER A 91 19.74 -20.98 -12.83
CA SER A 91 20.77 -21.47 -13.74
C SER A 91 21.20 -22.88 -13.31
N ALA A 92 20.98 -23.86 -14.20
CA ALA A 92 21.68 -25.13 -14.43
C ALA A 92 22.06 -26.11 -13.28
N GLY A 93 21.75 -27.40 -13.49
CA GLY A 93 22.39 -28.59 -12.89
C GLY A 93 21.38 -29.71 -12.57
N VAL A 94 21.04 -30.67 -13.45
CA VAL A 94 21.73 -31.92 -13.84
C VAL A 94 21.96 -32.91 -12.67
N PHE A 95 21.47 -34.16 -12.86
CA PHE A 95 21.44 -35.37 -12.00
C PHE A 95 20.35 -35.39 -10.90
N GLY A 96 19.51 -36.41 -10.68
CA GLY A 96 19.30 -37.73 -11.26
C GLY A 96 18.50 -38.63 -10.28
N LEU A 97 17.54 -39.41 -10.82
CA LEU A 97 17.05 -40.73 -10.36
C LEU A 97 16.10 -40.92 -9.14
N ALA A 98 14.92 -41.49 -9.49
CA ALA A 98 14.29 -42.71 -8.95
C ALA A 98 13.24 -42.65 -7.82
N LYS A 99 11.97 -42.89 -8.24
CA LYS A 99 11.12 -44.07 -7.93
C LYS A 99 10.73 -44.31 -6.46
N GLN A 100 9.44 -44.27 -6.14
CA GLN A 100 8.57 -45.47 -6.05
C GLN A 100 7.24 -45.14 -5.34
N ALA A 101 6.15 -45.56 -5.98
CA ALA A 101 4.83 -45.66 -5.39
C ALA A 101 4.72 -46.88 -4.46
N SER A 102 3.94 -46.76 -3.38
CA SER A 102 3.35 -47.91 -2.69
C SER A 102 1.99 -47.56 -2.09
N HIS A 103 1.01 -48.36 -2.47
CA HIS A 103 -0.39 -48.36 -2.11
C HIS A 103 -0.67 -48.40 -0.60
N PHE A 104 -1.69 -47.67 -0.15
CA PHE A 104 -2.63 -48.20 0.85
C PHE A 104 -4.08 -47.83 0.49
N ARG A 105 -4.97 -48.79 0.70
CA ARG A 105 -6.26 -48.95 0.04
C ARG A 105 -7.40 -48.33 0.87
N THR A 106 -8.25 -47.62 0.14
CA THR A 106 -9.68 -47.32 0.30
C THR A 106 -10.43 -47.84 1.54
N THR A 107 -11.02 -46.91 2.29
CA THR A 107 -12.42 -47.00 2.73
C THR A 107 -13.12 -45.69 2.38
N GLN A 108 -14.11 -45.77 1.49
CA GLN A 108 -15.01 -44.67 1.16
C GLN A 108 -16.09 -44.60 2.24
N ASN A 109 -16.24 -43.44 2.86
CA ASN A 109 -17.54 -42.90 3.24
C ASN A 109 -17.64 -41.52 2.55
N PRO A 110 -18.73 -41.19 1.84
CA PRO A 110 -18.90 -39.84 1.32
C PRO A 110 -18.98 -38.88 2.51
N PRO A 111 -18.17 -37.80 2.58
CA PRO A 111 -18.45 -36.77 3.55
C PRO A 111 -19.76 -36.10 3.13
N THR A 112 -20.75 -36.21 4.01
CA THR A 112 -21.99 -35.43 4.01
C THR A 112 -21.66 -33.97 3.66
N PRO A 113 -22.44 -33.29 2.80
CA PRO A 113 -22.25 -31.86 2.58
C PRO A 113 -22.67 -31.13 3.86
N THR A 114 -21.74 -31.00 4.79
CA THR A 114 -21.87 -30.02 5.87
C THR A 114 -21.74 -28.66 5.19
N THR A 115 -22.89 -28.04 4.91
CA THR A 115 -22.97 -26.61 4.64
C THR A 115 -22.43 -25.90 5.87
N ARG A 116 -21.10 -25.71 5.91
CA ARG A 116 -20.48 -24.79 6.85
C ARG A 116 -21.00 -23.41 6.43
N PRO A 117 -21.66 -22.65 7.33
CA PRO A 117 -21.92 -21.25 7.06
C PRO A 117 -20.60 -20.59 6.66
N ALA A 118 -20.62 -19.75 5.62
CA ALA A 118 -19.47 -18.92 5.29
C ALA A 118 -19.00 -18.20 6.57
N PRO A 119 -17.69 -18.11 6.82
CA PRO A 119 -17.18 -17.34 7.95
C PRO A 119 -17.73 -15.90 7.88
N PRO A 120 -18.00 -15.26 9.03
CA PRO A 120 -18.40 -13.86 9.04
C PRO A 120 -17.35 -13.02 8.31
N ASP A 121 -17.84 -12.23 7.37
CA ASP A 121 -17.18 -11.21 6.53
C ASP A 121 -15.69 -11.03 6.87
N GLU A 122 -14.81 -11.73 6.15
CA GLU A 122 -13.38 -11.46 6.24
C GLU A 122 -13.14 -10.02 5.78
N GLU A 123 -12.73 -9.15 6.70
CA GLU A 123 -12.51 -7.72 6.45
C GLU A 123 -11.27 -7.54 5.55
N VAL A 124 -11.44 -7.73 4.24
CA VAL A 124 -10.34 -7.59 3.27
C VAL A 124 -10.05 -6.11 3.05
N TRP A 125 -8.80 -5.72 3.29
CA TRP A 125 -8.29 -4.38 3.05
C TRP A 125 -7.84 -4.25 1.60
N THR A 126 -8.21 -3.15 0.93
CA THR A 126 -7.59 -2.79 -0.35
C THR A 126 -6.62 -1.63 -0.12
N LEU A 127 -5.36 -1.85 -0.48
CA LEU A 127 -4.27 -0.90 -0.39
C LEU A 127 -4.04 -0.26 -1.75
N TYR A 128 -3.96 1.07 -1.77
CA TYR A 128 -3.88 1.87 -2.99
C TYR A 128 -2.58 2.64 -3.06
N GLY A 129 -2.08 2.76 -4.27
CA GLY A 129 -1.12 3.77 -4.61
C GLY A 129 0.31 3.47 -4.24
N LEU A 130 1.14 4.47 -4.46
CA LEU A 130 2.58 4.40 -4.22
C LEU A 130 2.90 3.96 -2.78
N PHE A 131 2.13 4.46 -1.80
CA PHE A 131 2.34 4.20 -0.37
C PHE A 131 1.47 3.09 0.21
N GLN A 132 0.65 2.43 -0.61
CA GLN A 132 -0.21 1.32 -0.18
C GLN A 132 -1.15 1.70 0.98
N LEU A 133 -1.90 2.78 0.78
CA LEU A 133 -2.82 3.33 1.77
C LEU A 133 -4.17 2.63 1.71
N SER A 134 -4.72 2.27 2.88
CA SER A 134 -5.94 1.45 2.97
C SER A 134 -7.23 2.23 2.76
N ASN A 135 -8.18 1.67 2.00
CA ASN A 135 -9.56 2.17 1.91
C ASN A 135 -10.36 2.03 3.21
N HIS A 136 -9.91 1.25 4.21
CA HIS A 136 -10.58 1.14 5.51
C HIS A 136 -10.27 2.28 6.49
N LEU A 137 -9.32 3.15 6.13
CA LEU A 137 -8.89 4.25 7.00
C LEU A 137 -8.66 5.54 6.23
N VAL A 138 -7.96 5.46 5.09
CA VAL A 138 -7.24 6.58 4.51
C VAL A 138 -8.05 7.31 3.45
N CYS A 139 -8.60 6.55 2.50
CA CYS A 139 -9.38 7.05 1.36
C CYS A 139 -10.77 6.38 1.33
N SER A 140 -11.65 6.86 0.47
CA SER A 140 -12.95 6.25 0.18
C SER A 140 -12.99 5.72 -1.25
N ASP A 141 -13.43 4.47 -1.42
CA ASP A 141 -13.71 3.84 -2.72
C ASP A 141 -15.21 3.90 -3.10
N GLY A 142 -16.04 4.51 -2.23
CA GLY A 142 -17.48 4.62 -2.39
C GLY A 142 -18.28 3.37 -2.03
N ILE A 143 -17.62 2.29 -1.59
CA ILE A 143 -18.25 1.00 -1.28
C ILE A 143 -17.93 0.58 0.16
N THR A 144 -16.67 0.67 0.55
CA THR A 144 -16.14 0.26 1.85
C THR A 144 -16.34 1.39 2.87
N PRO A 145 -16.98 1.13 4.04
CA PRO A 145 -17.04 2.12 5.11
C PRO A 145 -15.64 2.55 5.54
N SER A 146 -15.38 3.85 5.52
CA SER A 146 -14.06 4.41 5.80
C SER A 146 -14.18 5.70 6.59
N PRO A 147 -13.35 5.91 7.62
CA PRO A 147 -13.12 7.22 8.22
C PRO A 147 -12.63 8.25 7.19
N ASN A 148 -12.01 7.80 6.10
CA ASN A 148 -11.43 8.62 5.04
C ASN A 148 -10.63 9.80 5.61
N ILE A 149 -9.63 9.51 6.44
CA ILE A 149 -8.92 10.56 7.18
C ILE A 149 -8.20 11.55 6.26
N CYS A 150 -7.92 11.19 5.01
CA CYS A 150 -7.35 12.11 4.03
C CYS A 150 -8.39 12.89 3.24
N ASN A 151 -9.68 12.53 3.32
CA ASN A 151 -10.78 13.15 2.62
C ASN A 151 -10.56 13.19 1.10
N ILE A 152 -10.21 12.03 0.54
CA ILE A 152 -9.93 11.82 -0.89
C ILE A 152 -10.63 10.56 -1.40
N ASP A 153 -10.83 10.48 -2.71
CA ASP A 153 -11.23 9.25 -3.41
C ASP A 153 -10.00 8.35 -3.56
N CYS A 154 -10.15 7.02 -3.44
CA CYS A 154 -9.01 6.12 -3.60
C CYS A 154 -8.40 6.14 -5.01
N ASN A 155 -9.14 6.60 -6.03
CA ASN A 155 -8.63 6.78 -7.39
C ASN A 155 -7.55 7.86 -7.49
N ASN A 156 -7.59 8.86 -6.61
CA ASN A 156 -6.55 9.88 -6.50
C ASN A 156 -5.20 9.31 -6.04
N LEU A 157 -5.19 8.15 -5.38
CA LEU A 157 -3.94 7.52 -4.93
C LEU A 157 -3.28 6.67 -6.02
N VAL A 158 -3.96 6.44 -7.15
CA VAL A 158 -3.49 5.53 -8.22
C VAL A 158 -3.26 6.22 -9.56
N ASP A 159 -3.28 7.55 -9.58
CA ASP A 159 -2.94 8.38 -10.72
C ASP A 159 -1.43 8.69 -10.80
N ASP A 160 -0.98 9.57 -11.70
CA ASP A 160 0.42 9.95 -11.85
C ASP A 160 0.90 11.03 -10.86
N ASN A 161 -0.02 11.74 -10.21
CA ASN A 161 0.25 12.89 -9.37
C ASN A 161 0.40 12.48 -7.90
N ILE A 162 1.64 12.28 -7.48
CA ILE A 162 1.95 11.84 -6.11
C ILE A 162 1.81 12.91 -5.01
N SER A 163 1.28 14.09 -5.32
CA SER A 163 1.29 15.22 -4.38
C SER A 163 0.29 15.04 -3.23
N ASP A 164 -0.91 14.55 -3.54
CA ASP A 164 -1.95 14.24 -2.56
C ASP A 164 -1.63 12.94 -1.80
N ASP A 165 -1.02 11.95 -2.46
CA ASP A 165 -0.41 10.78 -1.80
C ASP A 165 0.56 11.19 -0.69
N ILE A 166 1.56 12.03 -1.02
CA ILE A 166 2.56 12.50 -0.06
C ILE A 166 1.90 13.29 1.07
N THR A 167 0.97 14.20 0.73
CA THR A 167 0.23 14.99 1.72
C THR A 167 -0.52 14.08 2.69
N CYS A 168 -1.12 13.01 2.18
CA CYS A 168 -1.87 12.05 2.97
C CYS A 168 -0.96 11.25 3.92
N VAL A 169 0.20 10.77 3.46
CA VAL A 169 1.20 10.12 4.33
C VAL A 169 1.67 11.06 5.44
N LEU A 170 1.94 12.32 5.12
CA LEU A 170 2.35 13.31 6.14
C LEU A 170 1.24 13.58 7.15
N LYS A 171 -0.03 13.57 6.73
CA LYS A 171 -1.18 13.67 7.64
C LYS A 171 -1.26 12.47 8.58
N ILE A 172 -1.02 11.25 8.09
CA ILE A 172 -0.96 10.04 8.92
C ILE A 172 0.15 10.15 9.96
N LEU A 173 1.36 10.53 9.54
CA LEU A 173 2.51 10.71 10.45
C LEU A 173 2.26 11.82 11.47
N THR A 174 1.66 12.93 11.06
CA THR A 174 1.31 14.04 11.98
C THR A 174 0.31 13.57 13.02
N ASN A 175 -0.74 12.84 12.63
CA ASN A 175 -1.70 12.25 13.57
C ASN A 175 -1.03 11.28 14.55
N LEU A 176 -0.05 10.49 14.11
CA LEU A 176 0.72 9.61 15.01
C LEU A 176 1.49 10.43 16.06
N VAL A 177 2.10 11.54 15.65
CA VAL A 177 2.88 12.41 16.54
C VAL A 177 1.98 13.16 17.53
N GLU A 178 0.87 13.74 17.05
CA GLU A 178 0.01 14.60 17.84
C GLU A 178 -0.92 13.82 18.77
N ASN A 179 -1.53 12.74 18.27
CA ASN A 179 -2.56 12.00 19.00
C ASN A 179 -2.03 10.72 19.64
N GLY A 180 -0.91 10.16 19.15
CA GLY A 180 -0.37 8.89 19.65
C GLY A 180 -1.44 7.81 19.71
N PHE A 181 -1.51 7.08 20.83
CA PHE A 181 -2.51 6.03 21.10
C PHE A 181 -3.97 6.52 21.17
N SER A 182 -4.20 7.83 21.12
CA SER A 182 -5.53 8.45 21.22
C SER A 182 -6.15 8.81 19.87
N ALA A 183 -5.57 8.37 18.75
CA ALA A 183 -6.18 8.57 17.44
C ALA A 183 -7.54 7.87 17.37
N SER A 184 -8.54 8.53 16.74
CA SER A 184 -9.79 7.85 16.37
C SER A 184 -9.47 6.70 15.40
N HIS A 185 -10.21 5.60 15.48
CA HIS A 185 -9.97 4.39 14.67
C HIS A 185 -8.55 3.80 14.89
N TRP A 186 -8.18 3.63 16.17
CA TRP A 186 -6.83 3.22 16.57
C TRP A 186 -6.41 1.85 16.02
N ASP A 187 -7.34 0.90 15.90
CA ASP A 187 -7.01 -0.45 15.43
C ASP A 187 -6.57 -0.43 13.96
N GLU A 188 -7.32 0.27 13.12
CA GLU A 188 -7.00 0.49 11.71
C GLU A 188 -5.74 1.35 11.56
N PHE A 189 -5.63 2.43 12.33
CA PHE A 189 -4.46 3.30 12.31
C PHE A 189 -3.18 2.55 12.68
N ARG A 190 -3.22 1.73 13.75
CA ARG A 190 -2.10 0.90 14.18
C ARG A 190 -1.71 -0.12 13.11
N LYS A 191 -2.68 -0.77 12.45
CA LYS A 191 -2.42 -1.68 11.32
C LYS A 191 -1.72 -0.93 10.17
N MET A 192 -2.20 0.25 9.81
CA MET A 192 -1.61 1.08 8.75
C MET A 192 -0.16 1.49 9.08
N ILE A 193 0.10 1.94 10.30
CA ILE A 193 1.47 2.30 10.74
C ILE A 193 2.40 1.09 10.71
N ARG A 194 1.93 -0.11 11.09
CA ARG A 194 2.73 -1.35 11.01
C ARG A 194 3.06 -1.74 9.56
N ILE A 195 2.14 -1.53 8.62
CA ILE A 195 2.37 -1.76 7.20
C ILE A 195 3.46 -0.80 6.69
N ILE A 196 3.32 0.51 6.94
CA ILE A 196 4.27 1.53 6.45
C ILE A 196 5.66 1.40 7.11
N LEU A 197 5.70 1.14 8.42
CA LEU A 197 6.95 1.02 9.19
C LEU A 197 7.31 -0.44 9.43
N GLN A 198 7.39 -1.20 8.34
CA GLN A 198 7.67 -2.63 8.36
C GLN A 198 9.11 -2.97 8.77
N GLU A 199 9.29 -4.22 9.22
CA GLU A 199 10.53 -4.74 9.80
C GLU A 199 11.69 -4.76 8.80
N GLU A 200 11.41 -5.09 7.55
CA GLU A 200 12.37 -5.16 6.44
C GLU A 200 13.05 -3.80 6.18
N CYS A 201 12.35 -2.72 6.53
CA CYS A 201 12.81 -1.35 6.37
C CYS A 201 13.42 -0.77 7.65
N ARG A 202 13.39 -1.48 8.78
CA ARG A 202 13.74 -0.96 10.12
C ARG A 202 15.13 -0.33 10.18
N ASP A 203 16.11 -0.94 9.53
CA ASP A 203 17.53 -0.56 9.62
C ASP A 203 17.99 0.37 8.48
N LYS A 204 17.06 0.84 7.62
CA LYS A 204 17.39 1.77 6.55
C LYS A 204 17.82 3.12 7.13
N GLN A 205 19.02 3.55 6.74
CA GLN A 205 19.57 4.86 7.05
C GLN A 205 19.58 5.73 5.81
N PHE A 206 19.20 6.99 5.95
CA PHE A 206 19.04 7.93 4.84
C PHE A 206 20.28 8.05 3.95
N SER A 207 21.43 8.32 4.55
CA SER A 207 22.69 8.55 3.83
C SER A 207 23.13 7.33 3.02
N VAL A 208 22.86 6.12 3.51
CA VAL A 208 23.22 4.86 2.85
C VAL A 208 22.21 4.51 1.77
N TYR A 209 20.91 4.57 2.10
CA TYR A 209 19.84 4.13 1.21
C TYR A 209 19.70 5.02 -0.04
N PHE A 210 20.01 6.30 0.10
CA PHE A 210 19.98 7.28 -0.99
C PHE A 210 21.36 7.68 -1.52
N ALA A 211 22.42 6.91 -1.24
CA ALA A 211 23.78 7.23 -1.69
C ALA A 211 23.90 7.42 -3.21
N GLU A 212 23.05 6.76 -4.00
CA GLU A 212 23.06 6.83 -5.47
C GLU A 212 22.27 8.02 -6.03
N CYS A 213 21.52 8.72 -5.19
CA CYS A 213 20.68 9.84 -5.60
C CYS A 213 21.45 11.18 -5.54
N SER A 214 22.75 11.12 -5.83
CA SER A 214 23.70 12.25 -5.82
C SER A 214 23.41 13.26 -6.92
#